data_AF-A0A429ZPU7-F1
#
_entry.id   AF-A0A429ZPU7-F1
#
_cell.length_a   1.000
_cell.length_b   1.000
_cell.length_c   1.000
_cell.angle_alpha   90.00
_cell.angle_beta   90.00
_cell.angle_gamma   90.00
#
_symmetry.space_group_name_H-M   'P 1'
#
loop_
_entity.id
_entity.type
_entity.pdbx_description
1 polymer ?
#
loop_
_entity_poly.entity_id
_entity_poly.type
_entity_poly.pdbx_seq_one_letter_code
_entity_poly.pdbx_strand_id
1 'polypeptide(L)'
;MIKQKLEILVESQIIEKTTEDYVLKVLDYLLATKIISDATKADVFLTHLAMADARRKKNESIASLDDFIVAEITGDPNFLHSKELWQDLEEMAENKFEEAELDYFYLHIINMLKED
;
A
#
# COMPACT_ATOMS: atom_id res chain seq x y z
N MET A 1 -9.32 2.83 -12.79
CA MET A 1 -8.09 2.31 -13.42
C MET A 1 -7.46 1.21 -12.59
N ILE A 2 -7.30 1.38 -11.27
CA ILE A 2 -6.68 0.36 -10.42
C ILE A 2 -7.27 -1.06 -10.54
N LYS A 3 -8.61 -1.21 -10.63
CA LYS A 3 -9.25 -2.53 -10.81
C LYS A 3 -8.74 -3.26 -12.06
N GLN A 4 -8.74 -2.59 -13.20
CA GLN A 4 -8.20 -3.14 -14.46
C GLN A 4 -6.70 -3.42 -14.37
N LYS A 5 -5.93 -2.60 -13.65
CA LYS A 5 -4.50 -2.86 -13.42
C LYS A 5 -4.30 -4.15 -12.62
N LEU A 6 -5.07 -4.36 -11.56
CA LEU A 6 -5.02 -5.58 -10.76
C LEU A 6 -5.42 -6.82 -11.58
N GLU A 7 -6.48 -6.72 -12.38
CA GLU A 7 -6.89 -7.78 -13.32
C GLU A 7 -5.73 -8.18 -14.24
N ILE A 8 -5.06 -7.20 -14.87
CA ILE A 8 -3.89 -7.46 -15.73
C ILE A 8 -2.75 -8.13 -14.96
N LEU A 9 -2.49 -7.73 -13.72
CA LEU A 9 -1.44 -8.32 -12.87
C LEU A 9 -1.75 -9.78 -12.50
N VAL A 10 -3.03 -10.10 -12.27
CA VAL A 10 -3.50 -11.48 -12.04
C VAL A 10 -3.37 -12.31 -13.31
N GLU A 11 -3.86 -11.80 -14.44
CA GLU A 11 -3.77 -12.47 -15.75
C GLU A 11 -2.32 -12.74 -16.16
N SER A 12 -1.42 -11.82 -15.83
CA SER A 12 0.02 -11.93 -16.08
C SER A 12 0.75 -12.78 -15.03
N GLN A 13 0.04 -13.36 -14.06
CA GLN A 13 0.59 -14.18 -12.97
C GLN A 13 1.65 -13.45 -12.12
N ILE A 14 1.62 -12.13 -12.10
CA ILE A 14 2.51 -11.31 -11.26
C ILE A 14 2.02 -11.36 -9.81
N ILE A 15 0.70 -11.26 -9.61
CA ILE A 15 0.03 -11.40 -8.32
C ILE A 15 -0.99 -12.54 -8.36
N GLU A 16 -1.33 -13.06 -7.19
CA GLU A 16 -2.41 -14.04 -7.04
C GLU A 16 -3.77 -13.36 -6.89
N LYS A 17 -4.85 -14.10 -7.18
CA LYS A 17 -6.22 -13.61 -6.97
C LYS A 17 -6.49 -13.19 -5.52
N THR A 18 -5.90 -13.87 -4.55
CA THR A 18 -5.98 -13.51 -3.12
C THR A 18 -5.34 -12.15 -2.83
N THR A 19 -4.28 -11.78 -3.55
CA THR A 19 -3.65 -10.46 -3.46
C THR A 19 -4.56 -9.37 -4.04
N GLU A 20 -5.17 -9.62 -5.20
CA GLU A 20 -6.16 -8.70 -5.76
C GLU A 20 -7.34 -8.49 -4.80
N ASP A 21 -7.89 -9.57 -4.24
CA ASP A 21 -9.02 -9.49 -3.31
C ASP A 21 -8.66 -8.72 -2.03
N TYR A 22 -7.44 -8.88 -1.52
CA TYR A 22 -6.92 -8.08 -0.40
C TYR A 22 -6.85 -6.58 -0.76
N VAL A 23 -6.23 -6.24 -1.90
CA VAL A 23 -6.07 -4.84 -2.32
C VAL A 23 -7.42 -4.18 -2.61
N LEU A 24 -8.38 -4.93 -3.15
CA LEU A 24 -9.75 -4.42 -3.36
C LEU A 24 -10.48 -4.17 -2.04
N LYS A 25 -10.28 -5.00 -1.02
CA LYS A 25 -10.82 -4.73 0.33
C LYS A 25 -10.24 -3.45 0.92
N VAL A 26 -8.93 -3.22 0.75
CA VAL A 26 -8.28 -1.97 1.17
C VAL A 26 -8.87 -0.78 0.44
N LEU A 27 -9.04 -0.86 -0.89
CA LEU A 27 -9.70 0.20 -1.66
C LEU A 27 -11.12 0.50 -1.15
N ASP A 28 -11.91 -0.54 -0.92
CA ASP A 28 -13.28 -0.40 -0.43
C ASP A 28 -13.30 0.24 0.97
N TYR A 29 -12.36 -0.12 1.85
CA TYR A 29 -12.19 0.53 3.15
C TYR A 29 -11.89 2.03 3.02
N LEU A 30 -10.88 2.39 2.23
CA LEU A 30 -10.47 3.79 2.03
C LEU A 30 -11.61 4.68 1.50
N LEU A 31 -12.45 4.13 0.60
CA LEU A 31 -13.62 4.82 0.07
C LEU A 31 -14.75 4.91 1.10
N ALA A 32 -15.03 3.82 1.82
CA ALA A 32 -16.11 3.77 2.80
C ALA A 32 -15.86 4.68 4.01
N THR A 33 -14.61 4.81 4.45
CA THR A 33 -14.18 5.70 5.54
C THR A 33 -13.93 7.14 5.07
N LYS A 34 -14.07 7.42 3.77
CA LYS A 34 -13.83 8.73 3.14
C LYS A 34 -12.41 9.26 3.31
N ILE A 35 -11.43 8.37 3.47
CA ILE A 35 -10.01 8.72 3.44
C ILE A 35 -9.62 9.22 2.05
N ILE A 36 -10.20 8.61 1.01
CA ILE A 36 -10.05 9.05 -0.38
C ILE A 36 -11.40 9.37 -1.01
N SER A 37 -11.42 10.32 -1.94
CA SER A 37 -12.61 10.70 -2.73
C SER A 37 -12.90 9.73 -3.86
N ASP A 38 -11.86 9.13 -4.43
CA ASP A 38 -11.93 8.22 -5.56
C ASP A 38 -10.69 7.34 -5.64
N ALA A 39 -10.79 6.26 -6.42
CA ALA A 39 -9.75 5.24 -6.52
C ALA A 39 -8.44 5.72 -7.14
N THR A 40 -8.41 6.86 -7.85
CA THR A 40 -7.18 7.36 -8.49
C THR A 40 -6.20 7.91 -7.47
N LYS A 41 -6.68 8.49 -6.36
CA LYS A 41 -5.84 8.95 -5.24
C LYS A 41 -4.99 7.84 -4.63
N ALA A 42 -5.53 6.62 -4.59
CA ALA A 42 -4.85 5.47 -4.01
C ALA A 42 -4.11 4.60 -5.03
N ASP A 43 -4.11 4.95 -6.32
CA ASP A 43 -3.64 4.06 -7.40
C ASP A 43 -2.18 3.61 -7.24
N VAL A 44 -1.29 4.53 -6.85
CA VAL A 44 0.13 4.22 -6.60
C VAL A 44 0.29 3.34 -5.36
N PHE A 45 -0.36 3.70 -4.25
CA PHE A 45 -0.31 2.94 -3.01
C PHE A 45 -0.83 1.51 -3.20
N LEU A 46 -2.00 1.35 -3.82
CA LEU A 46 -2.63 0.05 -4.06
C LEU A 46 -1.82 -0.82 -5.02
N THR A 47 -1.19 -0.22 -6.03
CA THR A 47 -0.27 -0.96 -6.92
C THR A 47 0.94 -1.45 -6.13
N HIS A 48 1.54 -0.60 -5.29
CA HIS A 48 2.67 -0.99 -4.46
C HIS A 48 2.29 -2.09 -3.47
N LEU A 49 1.13 -1.97 -2.80
CA LEU A 49 0.61 -2.97 -1.88
C LEU A 49 0.43 -4.35 -2.55
N ALA A 50 -0.09 -4.38 -3.77
CA ALA A 50 -0.21 -5.61 -4.55
C ALA A 50 1.15 -6.28 -4.80
N MET A 51 2.17 -5.49 -5.14
CA MET A 51 3.52 -6.01 -5.39
C MET A 51 4.21 -6.48 -4.10
N ALA A 52 4.05 -5.72 -3.01
CA ALA A 52 4.59 -6.09 -1.71
C ALA A 52 3.97 -7.40 -1.21
N ASP A 53 2.66 -7.59 -1.37
CA ASP A 53 2.00 -8.84 -0.96
C ASP A 53 2.45 -10.04 -1.80
N ALA A 54 2.67 -9.82 -3.10
CA ALA A 54 3.22 -10.85 -3.98
C ALA A 54 4.66 -11.25 -3.60
N ARG A 55 5.52 -10.27 -3.28
CA ARG A 55 6.88 -10.52 -2.77
C ARG A 55 6.85 -11.25 -1.44
N ARG A 56 6.02 -10.81 -0.50
CA ARG A 56 5.81 -11.44 0.82
C ARG A 56 5.43 -12.91 0.68
N LYS A 57 4.51 -13.26 -0.21
CA LYS A 57 4.11 -14.65 -0.47
C LYS A 57 5.23 -15.50 -1.09
N LYS A 58 6.12 -14.88 -1.85
CA LYS A 58 7.29 -15.53 -2.46
C LYS A 58 8.53 -15.54 -1.55
N ASN A 59 8.45 -14.94 -0.36
CA ASN A 59 9.59 -14.67 0.52
C ASN A 59 10.72 -13.89 -0.18
N GLU A 60 10.34 -12.91 -1.00
CA GLU A 60 11.26 -11.99 -1.64
C GLU A 60 11.37 -10.71 -0.81
N SER A 61 12.61 -10.26 -0.55
CA SER A 61 12.89 -9.01 0.13
C SER A 61 13.15 -7.87 -0.85
N ILE A 62 12.96 -6.64 -0.39
CA ILE A 62 13.31 -5.41 -1.11
C ILE A 62 14.45 -4.67 -0.40
N ALA A 63 15.20 -3.85 -1.15
CA ALA A 63 16.15 -2.93 -0.54
C ALA A 63 15.41 -1.89 0.31
N SER A 64 15.98 -1.53 1.46
CA SER A 64 15.49 -0.42 2.27
C SER A 64 15.61 0.91 1.52
N LEU A 65 14.76 1.87 1.89
CA LEU A 65 14.92 3.26 1.46
C LEU A 65 16.20 3.86 2.04
N ASP A 66 16.78 4.82 1.31
CA ASP A 66 17.93 5.58 1.80
C ASP A 66 17.55 6.39 3.06
N ASP A 67 18.49 6.51 4.00
CA ASP A 67 18.27 7.18 5.30
C ASP A 67 17.67 8.58 5.17
N PHE A 68 18.04 9.33 4.12
CA PHE A 68 17.51 10.68 3.90
C PHE A 68 16.02 10.66 3.57
N ILE A 69 15.54 9.65 2.83
CA ILE A 69 14.12 9.48 2.50
C ILE A 69 13.35 9.09 3.78
N VAL A 70 13.90 8.17 4.57
CA VAL A 70 13.29 7.79 5.86
C VAL A 70 13.18 9.00 6.81
N ALA A 71 14.19 9.87 6.83
CA ALA A 71 14.14 11.12 7.59
C ALA A 71 13.03 12.06 7.08
N GLU A 72 12.81 12.16 5.77
CA GLU A 72 11.70 12.94 5.20
C GLU A 72 10.33 12.37 5.58
N ILE A 73 10.16 11.04 5.49
CA ILE A 73 8.92 10.34 5.89
C ILE A 73 8.61 10.59 7.36
N THR A 74 9.58 10.36 8.24
CA THR A 74 9.39 10.51 9.70
C THR A 74 9.18 11.96 10.14
N GLY A 75 9.68 12.93 9.35
CA GLY A 75 9.46 14.36 9.55
C GLY A 75 8.18 14.91 8.95
N ASP A 76 7.46 14.15 8.12
CA ASP A 76 6.23 14.62 7.47
C ASP A 76 5.08 14.75 8.50
N PRO A 77 4.29 15.84 8.47
CA PRO A 77 3.15 16.02 9.38
C PRO A 77 2.13 14.87 9.35
N ASN A 78 2.02 14.16 8.24
CA ASN A 78 1.11 13.02 8.08
C ASN A 78 1.71 11.69 8.54
N PHE A 79 2.94 11.66 9.06
CA PHE A 79 3.59 10.41 9.45
C PHE A 79 2.80 9.61 10.48
N LEU A 80 2.34 10.27 11.56
CA LEU A 80 1.53 9.61 12.58
C LEU A 80 0.24 9.04 11.99
N HIS A 81 -0.46 9.84 11.18
CA HIS A 81 -1.70 9.41 10.55
C HIS A 81 -1.47 8.26 9.56
N SER A 82 -0.33 8.25 8.87
CA SER A 82 0.05 7.15 7.97
C SER A 82 0.24 5.83 8.71
N LYS A 83 0.79 5.87 9.94
CA LYS A 83 0.94 4.71 10.81
C LYS A 83 -0.39 4.20 11.33
N GLU A 84 -1.26 5.10 11.79
CA GLU A 84 -2.61 4.75 12.25
C GLU A 84 -3.41 4.09 11.12
N LEU A 85 -3.38 4.68 9.92
CA LEU A 85 -4.03 4.07 8.76
C LEU A 85 -3.43 2.71 8.43
N TRP A 86 -2.10 2.58 8.42
CA TRP A 86 -1.48 1.29 8.15
C TRP A 86 -1.89 0.21 9.17
N GLN A 87 -2.06 0.57 10.45
CA GLN A 87 -2.57 -0.36 11.48
C GLN A 87 -3.95 -0.90 11.12
N ASP A 88 -4.85 -0.07 10.61
CA ASP A 88 -6.16 -0.54 10.16
C ASP A 88 -6.05 -1.47 8.93
N LEU A 89 -5.14 -1.14 7.99
CA LEU A 89 -4.99 -1.86 6.74
C LEU A 89 -4.26 -3.20 6.90
N GLU A 90 -3.33 -3.31 7.86
CA GLU A 90 -2.59 -4.55 8.11
C GLU A 90 -3.46 -5.63 8.75
N GLU A 91 -4.53 -5.26 9.46
CA GLU A 91 -5.51 -6.22 9.99
C GLU A 91 -6.25 -6.97 8.89
N MET A 92 -6.29 -6.42 7.67
CA MET A 92 -6.89 -7.06 6.50
C MET A 92 -5.91 -8.04 5.80
N ALA A 93 -4.63 -8.00 6.15
CA ALA A 93 -3.60 -8.88 5.60
C ALA A 93 -3.50 -10.18 6.41
N GLU A 94 -3.10 -11.26 5.73
CA GLU A 94 -2.96 -12.57 6.39
C GLU A 94 -1.71 -12.68 7.27
N ASN A 95 -0.60 -12.03 6.87
CA ASN A 95 0.63 -11.98 7.67
C ASN A 95 1.28 -10.59 7.59
N LYS A 96 2.23 -10.35 8.49
CA LYS A 96 3.03 -9.12 8.55
C LYS A 96 3.97 -8.97 7.37
N PHE A 97 4.22 -7.71 7.00
CA PHE A 97 5.23 -7.31 6.03
C PHE A 97 6.58 -7.09 6.71
N GLU A 98 7.66 -7.16 5.91
CA GLU A 98 9.01 -6.82 6.37
C GLU A 98 9.13 -5.31 6.61
N GLU A 99 10.03 -4.90 7.51
CA GLU A 99 10.22 -3.49 7.87
C GLU A 99 10.53 -2.60 6.66
N ALA A 100 11.31 -3.10 5.70
CA ALA A 100 11.62 -2.35 4.48
C ALA A 100 10.37 -1.96 3.69
N GLU A 101 9.34 -2.81 3.62
CA GLU A 101 8.08 -2.50 2.95
C GLU A 101 7.27 -1.44 3.71
N LEU A 102 7.38 -1.40 5.05
CA LEU A 102 6.65 -0.43 5.87
C LEU A 102 7.06 1.01 5.53
N ASP A 103 8.36 1.26 5.30
CA ASP A 103 8.82 2.60 4.92
C ASP A 103 8.24 3.03 3.56
N TYR A 104 8.13 2.12 2.59
CA TYR A 104 7.43 2.39 1.33
C TYR A 104 5.93 2.61 1.52
N PHE A 105 5.28 1.86 2.42
CA PHE A 105 3.87 2.08 2.73
C PHE A 105 3.63 3.46 3.31
N TYR A 106 4.43 3.89 4.30
CA TYR A 106 4.31 5.23 4.87
C TYR A 106 4.54 6.30 3.82
N LEU A 107 5.55 6.15 2.95
CA LEU A 107 5.79 7.07 1.84
C LEU A 107 4.56 7.22 0.93
N HIS A 108 3.97 6.10 0.52
CA HIS A 108 2.82 6.11 -0.39
C HIS A 108 1.54 6.58 0.29
N ILE A 109 1.31 6.23 1.55
CA ILE A 109 0.16 6.70 2.34
C ILE A 109 0.26 8.20 2.58
N ILE A 110 1.43 8.72 3.01
CA ILE A 110 1.65 10.16 3.16
C ILE A 110 1.32 10.90 1.87
N ASN A 111 1.80 10.41 0.73
CA ASN A 111 1.52 11.04 -0.57
C ASN A 111 0.04 10.94 -0.97
N MET A 112 -0.64 9.85 -0.62
CA MET A 112 -2.09 9.69 -0.83
C MET A 112 -2.92 10.66 0.04
N LEU A 113 -2.47 10.93 1.26
CA LEU A 113 -3.14 11.81 2.23
C LEU A 113 -2.94 13.30 1.96
N LYS A 114 -1.94 13.68 1.15
CA LYS A 114 -1.73 15.08 0.78
C LYS A 114 -2.93 15.58 -0.04
N GLU A 115 -3.45 16.74 0.36
CA GLU A 115 -4.46 17.46 -0.42
C GLU A 115 -3.79 18.08 -1.66
N ASP A 116 -4.46 18.00 -2.82
CA ASP A 116 -4.06 18.72 -4.04
C ASP A 116 -4.34 20.23 -3.89
#